data_AF-A0AAV3L0Y5-F1
#
_entry.id   AF-A0AAV3L0Y5-F1
#
_cell.length_a   1.000
_cell.length_b   1.000
_cell.length_c   1.000
_cell.angle_alpha   90.00
_cell.angle_beta   90.00
_cell.angle_gamma   90.00
#
_symmetry.space_group_name_H-M   'P 1'
#
loop_
_entity.id
_entity.type
_entity.pdbx_description
1 polymer ?
#
loop_
_entity_poly.entity_id
_entity_poly.type
_entity_poly.pdbx_seq_one_letter_code
_entity_poly.pdbx_strand_id
1 'polypeptide(L)'
;MHSWYKQGLIPSDAATSNKDYPLEGNTWLMRGETQGPYDYGDTILTNAAKQELVSKAITVPLKSTAQAQMANFVVSNTSKNKEKSVELLGLLNSDPELLNGLVWGIEGEAWEKVDGSDHKIKLLDGYQPNTHMSAWNTGNNKILYTQESITDDMIAKRDQSIADAETSPILGFSFNTDSVKTELSNISNVMNQYLDGLNTGTVDPDETLPKLKDALDKAGYDKVLKEMQKQYDEFRQE
;
A
#
# COMPACT_ATOMS: atom_id res chain seq x y z
N MET A 1 -1.63 10.87 -20.82
CA MET A 1 -0.27 11.16 -20.34
C MET A 1 0.58 11.90 -21.36
N HIS A 2 0.92 11.33 -22.53
CA HIS A 2 1.82 12.00 -23.50
C HIS A 2 1.41 13.44 -23.86
N SER A 3 0.12 13.69 -24.11
CA SER A 3 -0.39 15.04 -24.38
C SER A 3 -0.12 16.02 -23.22
N TRP A 4 -0.22 15.60 -21.96
CA TRP A 4 0.08 16.44 -20.79
C TRP A 4 1.58 16.73 -20.67
N TYR A 5 2.43 15.75 -20.97
CA TYR A 5 3.87 15.96 -21.07
C TYR A 5 4.23 16.98 -22.15
N LYS A 6 3.64 16.87 -23.35
CA LYS A 6 3.84 17.82 -24.45
C LYS A 6 3.34 19.24 -24.15
N GLN A 7 2.34 19.37 -23.27
CA GLN A 7 1.84 20.65 -22.78
C GLN A 7 2.68 21.23 -21.62
N GLY A 8 3.70 20.52 -21.14
CA GLY A 8 4.53 20.97 -20.02
C GLY A 8 3.88 20.82 -18.64
N LEU A 9 2.79 20.05 -18.54
CA LEU A 9 2.09 19.78 -17.28
C LEU A 9 2.76 18.68 -16.45
N ILE A 10 3.69 17.93 -17.05
CA ILE A 10 4.49 16.90 -16.41
C ILE A 10 5.95 17.37 -16.50
N PRO A 11 6.75 17.26 -15.41
CA PRO A 11 8.16 17.63 -15.44
C PRO A 11 8.92 16.96 -16.60
N SER A 12 9.79 17.71 -17.28
CA SER A 12 10.53 17.21 -18.43
C SER A 12 11.49 16.06 -18.09
N ASP A 13 11.91 15.97 -16.84
CA ASP A 13 12.79 14.92 -16.31
C ASP A 13 12.02 13.76 -15.65
N ALA A 14 10.67 13.74 -15.72
CA ALA A 14 9.83 12.83 -14.95
C ALA A 14 10.20 11.34 -15.11
N ALA A 15 10.64 10.90 -16.29
CA ALA A 15 11.04 9.51 -16.53
C ALA A 15 12.38 9.11 -15.87
N THR A 16 13.13 10.07 -15.36
CA THR A 16 14.47 9.85 -14.78
C THR A 16 14.65 10.49 -13.39
N SER A 17 13.63 11.23 -12.92
CA SER A 17 13.70 11.99 -11.69
C SER A 17 13.51 11.08 -10.49
N ASN A 18 14.39 11.22 -9.49
CA ASN A 18 14.25 10.56 -8.19
C ASN A 18 13.75 11.54 -7.11
N LYS A 19 13.11 12.64 -7.53
CA LYS A 19 12.60 13.66 -6.61
C LYS A 19 11.41 13.11 -5.84
N ASP A 20 11.49 13.17 -4.52
CA ASP A 20 10.37 12.83 -3.65
C ASP A 20 9.38 13.99 -3.52
N TYR A 21 8.11 13.63 -3.32
CA TYR A 21 6.99 14.55 -3.15
C TYR A 21 6.24 14.15 -1.86
N PRO A 22 6.79 14.52 -0.68
CA PRO A 22 6.22 14.15 0.60
C PRO A 22 4.80 14.71 0.78
N LEU A 23 3.95 14.01 1.53
CA LEU A 23 2.54 14.34 1.67
C LEU A 23 2.34 15.70 2.37
N GLU A 24 3.18 16.02 3.35
CA GLU A 24 3.20 17.29 4.07
C GLU A 24 3.78 18.46 3.24
N GLY A 25 4.35 18.17 2.07
CA GLY A 25 4.88 19.19 1.18
C GLY A 25 3.80 19.83 0.31
N ASN A 26 3.90 21.14 0.06
CA ASN A 26 3.04 21.86 -0.88
C ASN A 26 3.55 21.74 -2.33
N THR A 27 3.84 20.51 -2.77
CA THR A 27 4.51 20.20 -4.05
C THR A 27 3.64 19.45 -5.04
N TRP A 28 2.35 19.29 -4.73
CA TRP A 28 1.41 18.49 -5.51
C TRP A 28 0.02 19.15 -5.54
N LEU A 29 -0.73 18.92 -6.63
CA LEU A 29 -2.12 19.37 -6.78
C LEU A 29 -3.13 18.27 -6.42
N MET A 30 -2.81 17.02 -6.79
CA MET A 30 -3.57 15.82 -6.51
C MET A 30 -2.60 14.66 -6.36
N ARG A 31 -2.89 13.72 -5.44
CA ARG A 31 -2.14 12.48 -5.25
C ARG A 31 -3.09 11.29 -5.22
N GLY A 32 -2.61 10.16 -5.73
CA GLY A 32 -3.25 8.87 -5.50
C GLY A 32 -2.73 8.30 -4.19
N GLU A 33 -3.62 8.04 -3.25
CA GLU A 33 -3.30 7.47 -1.94
C GLU A 33 -4.07 6.17 -1.71
N THR A 34 -3.52 5.31 -0.87
CA THR A 34 -4.26 4.14 -0.36
C THR A 34 -4.90 4.53 0.96
N GLN A 35 -6.21 4.28 1.08
CA GLN A 35 -6.96 4.48 2.31
C GLN A 35 -7.57 3.15 2.76
N GLY A 36 -7.21 2.73 3.96
CA GLY A 36 -7.75 1.55 4.63
C GLY A 36 -8.97 1.86 5.49
N PRO A 37 -9.77 0.86 5.87
CA PRO A 37 -10.95 1.07 6.70
C PRO A 37 -10.61 1.66 8.09
N TYR A 38 -9.44 1.31 8.65
CA TYR A 38 -8.97 1.83 9.94
C TYR A 38 -8.38 3.25 9.87
N ASP A 39 -8.38 3.88 8.69
CA ASP A 39 -7.97 5.28 8.55
C ASP A 39 -9.10 6.26 8.92
N TYR A 40 -10.32 5.73 9.07
CA TYR A 40 -11.53 6.49 9.40
C TYR A 40 -11.75 7.68 8.44
N GLY A 41 -11.80 7.37 7.14
CA GLY A 41 -11.82 8.38 6.10
C GLY A 41 -10.45 9.06 5.99
N ASP A 42 -10.44 10.38 5.91
CA ASP A 42 -9.22 11.16 5.66
C ASP A 42 -8.38 11.43 6.91
N THR A 43 -8.70 10.83 8.06
CA THR A 43 -8.07 11.16 9.35
C THR A 43 -6.57 10.90 9.33
N ILE A 44 -6.13 9.69 8.96
CA ILE A 44 -4.71 9.34 8.95
C ILE A 44 -3.93 10.12 7.89
N LEU A 45 -4.52 10.33 6.71
CA LEU A 45 -3.91 11.13 5.65
C LEU A 45 -3.78 12.61 6.05
N THR A 46 -4.79 13.17 6.69
CA THR A 46 -4.76 14.55 7.22
C THR A 46 -3.66 14.71 8.26
N ASN A 47 -3.50 13.74 9.16
CA ASN A 47 -2.44 13.74 10.16
C ASN A 47 -1.04 13.72 9.51
N ALA A 48 -0.84 12.84 8.53
CA ALA A 48 0.43 12.73 7.81
C ALA A 48 0.70 13.99 6.96
N ALA A 49 -0.32 14.57 6.34
CA ALA A 49 -0.21 15.77 5.51
C ALA A 49 -0.04 17.07 6.31
N LYS A 50 -0.42 17.08 7.60
CA LYS A 50 -0.47 18.29 8.43
C LYS A 50 -1.32 19.42 7.85
N GLN A 51 -2.27 19.06 7.00
CA GLN A 51 -3.24 19.96 6.38
C GLN A 51 -4.51 19.18 6.05
N GLU A 52 -5.64 19.88 6.01
CA GLU A 52 -6.92 19.28 5.64
C GLU A 52 -6.86 18.76 4.20
N LEU A 53 -7.28 17.50 4.04
CA LEU A 53 -7.38 16.85 2.74
C LEU A 53 -8.79 16.30 2.55
N VAL A 54 -9.21 16.22 1.29
CA VAL A 54 -10.45 15.54 0.89
C VAL A 54 -10.09 14.47 -0.12
N SER A 55 -10.31 13.21 0.24
CA SER A 55 -10.17 12.10 -0.71
C SER A 55 -11.47 11.84 -1.45
N LYS A 56 -11.33 11.28 -2.66
CA LYS A 56 -12.44 10.74 -3.42
C LYS A 56 -12.06 9.35 -3.91
N ALA A 57 -12.86 8.37 -3.53
CA ALA A 57 -12.65 6.99 -3.96
C ALA A 57 -12.70 6.90 -5.50
N ILE A 58 -11.64 6.33 -6.08
CA ILE A 58 -11.57 5.96 -7.50
C ILE A 58 -11.67 4.43 -7.71
N THR A 59 -11.74 3.68 -6.62
CA THR A 59 -11.91 2.22 -6.56
C THR A 59 -13.00 1.87 -5.55
N VAL A 60 -13.51 0.63 -5.64
CA VAL A 60 -14.40 0.05 -4.64
C VAL A 60 -13.59 -0.76 -3.60
N PRO A 61 -14.05 -0.88 -2.34
CA PRO A 61 -13.43 -1.77 -1.37
C PRO A 61 -13.43 -3.23 -1.87
N LEU A 62 -12.24 -3.84 -1.94
CA LEU A 62 -12.04 -5.18 -2.49
C LEU A 62 -11.08 -6.00 -1.62
N LYS A 63 -11.53 -7.17 -1.17
CA LYS A 63 -10.72 -8.21 -0.53
C LYS A 63 -10.01 -8.99 -1.64
N SER A 64 -8.71 -8.76 -1.82
CA SER A 64 -7.89 -9.41 -2.85
C SER A 64 -6.63 -10.03 -2.25
N THR A 65 -6.01 -10.99 -2.95
CA THR A 65 -4.75 -11.62 -2.51
C THR A 65 -3.66 -10.58 -2.27
N ALA A 66 -3.54 -9.58 -3.16
CA ALA A 66 -2.56 -8.50 -3.01
C ALA A 66 -2.79 -7.69 -1.72
N GLN A 67 -4.04 -7.33 -1.40
CA GLN A 67 -4.35 -6.61 -0.17
C GLN A 67 -4.14 -7.47 1.08
N ALA A 68 -4.45 -8.78 1.01
CA ALA A 68 -4.19 -9.71 2.09
C ALA A 68 -2.69 -9.94 2.37
N GLN A 69 -1.82 -9.65 1.40
CA GLN A 69 -0.37 -9.82 1.49
C GLN A 69 0.41 -8.49 1.59
N MET A 70 -0.29 -7.36 1.70
CA MET A 70 0.28 -6.01 1.62
C MET A 70 1.36 -5.74 2.69
N ALA A 71 1.13 -6.20 3.93
CA ALA A 71 2.02 -5.99 5.07
C ALA A 71 2.40 -7.31 5.74
N ASN A 72 3.19 -8.13 5.03
CA ASN A 72 3.64 -9.43 5.53
C ASN A 72 4.99 -9.33 6.25
N PHE A 73 5.00 -9.74 7.53
CA PHE A 73 6.23 -10.06 8.23
C PHE A 73 6.64 -11.50 7.94
N VAL A 74 7.92 -11.71 7.61
CA VAL A 74 8.49 -13.03 7.35
C VAL A 74 9.69 -13.27 8.25
N VAL A 75 9.86 -14.51 8.71
CA VAL A 75 11.04 -14.93 9.46
C VAL A 75 12.00 -15.63 8.51
N SER A 76 13.24 -15.13 8.43
CA SER A 76 14.27 -15.75 7.59
C SER A 76 14.46 -17.22 7.94
N ASN A 77 14.53 -18.07 6.91
CA ASN A 77 14.78 -19.51 7.10
C ASN A 77 16.15 -19.79 7.76
N THR A 78 17.10 -18.86 7.70
CA THR A 78 18.42 -18.98 8.35
C THR A 78 18.52 -18.23 9.68
N SER A 79 17.41 -17.66 10.18
CA SER A 79 17.40 -17.01 11.49
C SER A 79 17.78 -17.99 12.60
N LYS A 80 18.64 -17.52 13.52
CA LYS A 80 19.02 -18.26 14.74
C LYS A 80 18.03 -18.10 15.88
N ASN A 81 17.01 -17.25 15.73
CA ASN A 81 16.05 -16.88 16.77
C ASN A 81 14.60 -16.97 16.28
N LYS A 82 14.24 -18.03 15.53
CA LYS A 82 12.93 -18.13 14.86
C LYS A 82 11.77 -18.04 15.85
N GLU A 83 11.85 -18.75 16.97
CA GLU A 83 10.83 -18.79 18.00
C GLU A 83 10.62 -17.40 18.60
N LYS A 84 11.70 -16.70 18.95
CA LYS A 84 11.63 -15.34 19.51
C LYS A 84 11.17 -14.30 18.49
N SER A 85 11.52 -14.45 17.21
CA SER A 85 10.99 -13.60 16.16
C SER A 85 9.47 -13.76 16.03
N VAL A 86 8.96 -15.00 16.05
CA VAL A 86 7.50 -15.25 16.01
C VAL A 86 6.81 -14.75 17.27
N GLU A 87 7.41 -14.91 18.45
CA GLU A 87 6.90 -14.36 19.71
C GLU A 87 6.73 -12.84 19.64
N LEU A 88 7.75 -12.12 19.13
CA LEU A 88 7.66 -10.67 18.93
C LEU A 88 6.54 -10.28 17.96
N LEU A 89 6.39 -11.01 16.84
CA LEU A 89 5.28 -10.78 15.91
C LEU A 89 3.91 -11.00 16.58
N GLY A 90 3.81 -12.00 17.47
CA GLY A 90 2.63 -12.22 18.29
C GLY A 90 2.34 -11.02 19.21
N LEU A 91 3.35 -10.50 19.90
CA LEU A 91 3.23 -9.31 20.77
C LEU A 91 2.80 -8.08 19.98
N LEU A 92 3.42 -7.77 18.84
CA LEU A 92 3.05 -6.64 17.97
C LEU A 92 1.58 -6.67 17.55
N ASN A 93 0.94 -7.85 17.52
CA ASN A 93 -0.45 -8.03 17.09
C ASN A 93 -1.44 -8.25 18.24
N SER A 94 -0.98 -8.30 19.49
CA SER A 94 -1.82 -8.62 20.65
C SER A 94 -1.64 -7.72 21.86
N ASP A 95 -0.51 -7.00 21.96
CA ASP A 95 -0.21 -6.07 23.05
C ASP A 95 -0.50 -4.63 22.61
N PRO A 96 -1.57 -3.99 23.13
CA PRO A 96 -1.93 -2.63 22.76
C PRO A 96 -0.91 -1.60 23.26
N GLU A 97 -0.26 -1.79 24.42
CA GLU A 97 0.71 -0.82 24.94
C GLU A 97 1.92 -0.75 24.00
N LEU A 98 2.46 -1.93 23.63
CA LEU A 98 3.55 -2.03 22.68
C LEU A 98 3.19 -1.43 21.31
N LEU A 99 2.06 -1.84 20.73
CA LEU A 99 1.69 -1.39 19.38
C LEU A 99 1.43 0.12 19.34
N ASN A 100 0.70 0.66 20.32
CA ASN A 100 0.39 2.09 20.36
C ASN A 100 1.66 2.93 20.62
N GLY A 101 2.60 2.46 21.45
CA GLY A 101 3.89 3.14 21.63
C GLY A 101 4.70 3.24 20.33
N LEU A 102 4.65 2.20 19.47
CA LEU A 102 5.32 2.22 18.17
C LEU A 102 4.59 3.12 17.15
N VAL A 103 3.27 3.06 17.09
CA VAL A 103 2.46 3.71 16.04
C VAL A 103 2.15 5.17 16.35
N TRP A 104 1.86 5.51 17.60
CA TRP A 104 1.57 6.87 18.02
C TRP A 104 2.80 7.60 18.58
N GLY A 105 3.86 6.87 18.91
CA GLY A 105 5.07 7.42 19.51
C GLY A 105 5.01 7.46 21.05
N ILE A 106 5.82 8.31 21.66
CA ILE A 106 6.01 8.37 23.11
C ILE A 106 4.79 9.03 23.79
N GLU A 107 4.16 8.32 24.73
CA GLU A 107 3.07 8.87 25.54
C GLU A 107 3.56 10.07 26.39
N GLY A 108 2.77 11.14 26.45
CA GLY A 108 3.11 12.41 27.08
C GLY A 108 3.93 13.37 26.21
N GLU A 109 4.52 12.89 25.11
CA GLU A 109 5.22 13.74 24.14
C GLU A 109 4.45 13.84 22.81
N ALA A 110 4.07 12.68 22.25
CA ALA A 110 3.39 12.58 20.97
C ALA A 110 1.87 12.42 21.11
N TRP A 111 1.41 11.81 22.20
CA TRP A 111 -0.01 11.63 22.46
C TRP A 111 -0.29 11.46 23.96
N GLU A 112 -1.52 11.70 24.38
CA GLU A 112 -2.03 11.38 25.72
C GLU A 112 -3.42 10.77 25.63
N LYS A 113 -3.82 9.98 26.64
CA LYS A 113 -5.21 9.49 26.73
C LYS A 113 -6.17 10.65 27.02
N VAL A 114 -7.37 10.57 26.47
CA VAL A 114 -8.47 11.46 26.84
C VAL A 114 -8.97 11.06 28.23
N ASP A 115 -9.19 12.05 29.09
CA ASP A 115 -9.71 11.84 30.45
C ASP A 115 -10.97 10.97 30.45
N GLY A 116 -10.96 9.90 31.24
CA GLY A 116 -12.07 8.97 31.37
C GLY A 116 -12.22 7.96 30.23
N SER A 117 -11.25 7.85 29.32
CA SER A 117 -11.22 6.85 28.26
C SER A 117 -9.90 6.09 28.21
N ASP A 118 -9.98 4.76 28.09
CA ASP A 118 -8.81 3.89 27.90
C ASP A 118 -8.42 3.69 26.43
N HIS A 119 -9.25 4.16 25.49
CA HIS A 119 -9.11 3.87 24.06
C HIS A 119 -9.15 5.10 23.15
N LYS A 120 -9.32 6.29 23.74
CA LYS A 120 -9.29 7.57 23.03
C LYS A 120 -8.02 8.32 23.37
N ILE A 121 -7.37 8.88 22.35
CA ILE A 121 -6.17 9.67 22.50
C ILE A 121 -6.32 11.06 21.88
N LYS A 122 -5.52 11.98 22.38
CA LYS A 122 -5.26 13.28 21.76
C LYS A 122 -3.80 13.31 21.30
N LEU A 123 -3.57 13.82 20.10
CA LEU A 123 -2.22 14.04 19.59
C LEU A 123 -1.64 15.32 20.19
N LEU A 124 -0.34 15.28 20.46
CA LEU A 124 0.45 16.37 21.03
C LEU A 124 1.51 16.84 20.01
N ASP A 125 2.23 17.91 20.35
CA ASP A 125 3.24 18.52 19.46
C ASP A 125 4.37 17.55 19.06
N GLY A 126 4.64 16.50 19.85
CA GLY A 126 5.64 15.48 19.54
C GLY A 126 5.24 14.50 18.42
N TYR A 127 3.97 14.49 18.00
CA TYR A 127 3.53 13.69 16.85
C TYR A 127 3.99 14.36 15.54
N GLN A 128 5.17 13.97 15.09
CA GLN A 128 5.88 14.56 13.97
C GLN A 128 6.22 13.51 12.92
N PRO A 129 6.39 13.89 11.64
CA PRO A 129 6.83 12.96 10.62
C PRO A 129 8.16 12.33 11.05
N ASN A 130 8.30 11.03 10.86
CA ASN A 130 9.49 10.25 11.22
C ASN A 130 9.77 10.09 12.73
N THR A 131 8.83 10.43 13.63
CA THR A 131 8.96 10.14 15.08
C THR A 131 8.13 8.94 15.55
N HIS A 132 7.39 8.31 14.64
CA HIS A 132 6.53 7.16 14.92
C HIS A 132 6.47 6.21 13.71
N MET A 133 5.98 4.99 13.92
CA MET A 133 5.79 4.00 12.86
C MET A 133 4.43 4.17 12.16
N SER A 134 4.29 3.58 10.97
CA SER A 134 3.03 3.57 10.23
C SER A 134 2.12 2.44 10.73
N ALA A 135 0.85 2.76 10.99
CA ALA A 135 -0.12 1.78 11.50
C ALA A 135 -0.31 0.58 10.56
N TRP A 136 -0.38 0.82 9.24
CA TRP A 136 -0.73 -0.19 8.23
C TRP A 136 0.27 -1.34 8.12
N ASN A 137 1.55 -1.13 8.48
CA ASN A 137 2.61 -2.13 8.35
C ASN A 137 3.28 -2.52 9.67
N THR A 138 2.74 -2.11 10.82
CA THR A 138 3.36 -2.41 12.12
C THR A 138 2.68 -3.58 12.83
N GLY A 139 1.34 -3.64 12.84
CA GLY A 139 0.60 -4.67 13.56
C GLY A 139 -0.92 -4.58 13.40
N ASN A 140 -1.64 -5.26 14.29
CA ASN A 140 -3.09 -5.38 14.22
C ASN A 140 -3.79 -4.05 14.53
N ASN A 141 -4.35 -3.40 13.51
CA ASN A 141 -4.98 -2.09 13.66
C ASN A 141 -6.21 -2.08 14.60
N LYS A 142 -6.78 -3.25 14.93
CA LYS A 142 -7.91 -3.37 15.88
C LYS A 142 -7.56 -3.00 17.32
N ILE A 143 -6.29 -3.09 17.71
CA ILE A 143 -5.84 -2.79 19.09
C ILE A 143 -5.24 -1.40 19.23
N LEU A 144 -5.21 -0.62 18.14
CA LEU A 144 -4.82 0.78 18.19
C LEU A 144 -5.89 1.61 18.88
N TYR A 145 -5.45 2.53 19.73
CA TYR A 145 -6.29 3.61 20.24
C TYR A 145 -6.77 4.49 19.09
N THR A 146 -7.95 5.09 19.27
CA THR A 146 -8.54 5.99 18.27
C THR A 146 -8.39 7.43 18.72
N GLN A 147 -8.22 8.35 17.78
CA GLN A 147 -8.19 9.77 18.14
C GLN A 147 -9.56 10.22 18.68
N GLU A 148 -9.56 11.25 19.52
CA GLU A 148 -10.77 11.84 20.10
C GLU A 148 -11.78 12.32 19.04
N SER A 149 -11.29 12.70 17.86
CA SER A 149 -12.08 13.09 16.70
C SER A 149 -12.84 11.94 16.04
N ILE A 150 -12.46 10.68 16.28
CA ILE A 150 -13.12 9.51 15.69
C ILE A 150 -14.45 9.29 16.39
N THR A 151 -15.54 9.44 15.64
CA THR A 151 -16.91 9.28 16.16
C THR A 151 -17.41 7.83 16.04
N ASP A 152 -18.48 7.51 16.76
CA ASP A 152 -19.17 6.22 16.65
C ASP A 152 -19.73 6.00 15.23
N ASP A 153 -20.15 7.06 14.55
CA ASP A 153 -20.61 6.99 13.16
C ASP A 153 -19.47 6.61 12.20
N MET A 154 -18.26 7.13 12.42
CA MET A 154 -17.08 6.76 11.62
C MET A 154 -16.68 5.29 11.86
N ILE A 155 -16.78 4.83 13.11
CA ILE A 155 -16.56 3.42 13.51
C ILE A 155 -17.61 2.52 12.85
N ALA A 156 -18.90 2.87 12.91
CA ALA A 156 -19.98 2.14 12.26
C ALA A 156 -19.81 2.10 10.73
N LYS A 157 -19.41 3.22 10.11
CA LYS A 157 -19.13 3.30 8.67
C LYS A 157 -17.95 2.41 8.27
N ARG A 158 -16.87 2.37 9.08
CA ARG A 158 -15.74 1.45 8.88
C ARG A 158 -16.24 0.00 8.90
N ASP A 159 -17.01 -0.39 9.92
CA ASP A 159 -17.48 -1.76 10.08
C ASP A 159 -18.39 -2.19 8.94
N GLN A 160 -19.28 -1.29 8.51
CA GLN A 160 -20.12 -1.49 7.33
C GLN A 160 -19.28 -1.64 6.05
N SER A 161 -18.28 -0.78 5.84
CA SER A 161 -17.38 -0.87 4.68
C SER A 161 -16.61 -2.20 4.62
N ILE A 162 -16.13 -2.70 5.77
CA ILE A 162 -15.47 -4.02 5.85
C ILE A 162 -16.45 -5.16 5.53
N ALA A 163 -17.68 -5.07 6.05
CA ALA A 163 -18.72 -6.06 5.80
C ALA A 163 -19.11 -6.09 4.32
N ASP A 164 -19.30 -4.92 3.71
CA ASP A 164 -19.75 -4.76 2.32
C ASP A 164 -18.66 -4.97 1.28
N ALA A 165 -17.38 -4.92 1.68
CA ALA A 165 -16.26 -5.09 0.76
C ALA A 165 -16.36 -6.40 -0.02
N GLU A 166 -16.32 -6.26 -1.35
CA GLU A 166 -16.43 -7.38 -2.28
C GLU A 166 -15.23 -8.31 -2.13
N THR A 167 -15.45 -9.60 -2.36
CA THR A 167 -14.36 -10.58 -2.41
C THR A 167 -13.97 -10.82 -3.85
N SER A 168 -12.68 -10.62 -4.16
CA SER A 168 -12.14 -10.95 -5.48
C SER A 168 -12.40 -12.43 -5.78
N PRO A 169 -12.87 -12.79 -6.99
CA PRO A 169 -13.09 -14.19 -7.38
C PRO A 169 -11.79 -15.00 -7.45
N ILE A 170 -10.63 -14.35 -7.33
CA ILE A 170 -9.31 -14.96 -7.33
C ILE A 170 -8.57 -14.76 -6.00
N LEU A 171 -9.29 -14.37 -4.93
CA LEU A 171 -8.69 -14.29 -3.59
C LEU A 171 -8.12 -15.65 -3.20
N GLY A 172 -6.83 -15.68 -2.86
CA GLY A 172 -6.08 -16.90 -2.55
C GLY A 172 -5.24 -17.43 -3.72
N PHE A 173 -5.54 -17.04 -4.96
CA PHE A 173 -4.70 -17.40 -6.11
C PHE A 173 -3.32 -16.74 -5.99
N SER A 174 -2.27 -17.56 -5.99
CA SER A 174 -0.87 -17.13 -5.97
C SER A 174 -0.11 -17.87 -7.07
N PHE A 175 0.42 -17.12 -8.04
CA PHE A 175 1.12 -17.69 -9.17
C PHE A 175 2.45 -18.34 -8.75
N ASN A 176 2.59 -19.65 -8.99
CA ASN A 176 3.85 -20.35 -8.84
C ASN A 176 4.75 -20.04 -10.05
N THR A 177 5.86 -19.37 -9.77
CA THR A 177 6.78 -18.88 -10.80
C THR A 177 7.87 -19.87 -11.19
N ASP A 178 7.99 -21.01 -10.51
CA ASP A 178 9.13 -21.94 -10.63
C ASP A 178 9.44 -22.39 -12.06
N SER A 179 8.41 -22.65 -12.86
CA SER A 179 8.53 -23.14 -14.24
C SER A 179 8.86 -22.06 -15.28
N VAL A 180 8.75 -20.78 -14.90
CA VAL A 180 8.88 -19.61 -15.79
C VAL A 180 9.76 -18.48 -15.24
N LYS A 181 10.63 -18.78 -14.25
CA LYS A 181 11.50 -17.77 -13.60
C LYS A 181 12.35 -16.96 -14.60
N THR A 182 12.89 -17.63 -15.61
CA THR A 182 13.74 -17.01 -16.63
C THR A 182 12.95 -16.00 -17.46
N GLU A 183 11.76 -16.39 -17.93
CA GLU A 183 10.89 -15.52 -18.71
C GLU A 183 10.41 -14.32 -17.90
N LEU A 184 10.05 -14.51 -16.63
CA LEU A 184 9.70 -13.40 -15.73
C LEU A 184 10.85 -12.39 -15.56
N SER A 185 12.08 -12.89 -15.45
CA SER A 185 13.27 -12.04 -15.36
C SER A 185 13.48 -11.23 -16.65
N ASN A 186 13.31 -11.86 -17.81
CA ASN A 186 13.39 -11.19 -19.10
C ASN A 186 12.28 -10.14 -19.28
N ILE A 187 11.04 -10.47 -18.93
CA ILE A 187 9.88 -9.56 -18.99
C ILE A 187 10.10 -8.36 -18.08
N SER A 188 10.58 -8.56 -16.85
CA SER A 188 10.89 -7.48 -15.92
C SER A 188 11.93 -6.51 -16.50
N ASN A 189 13.02 -7.06 -17.09
CA ASN A 189 14.04 -6.26 -17.75
C ASN A 189 13.49 -5.44 -18.93
N VAL A 190 12.60 -6.03 -19.73
CA VAL A 190 11.91 -5.29 -20.80
C VAL A 190 11.04 -4.20 -20.19
N MET A 191 10.13 -4.52 -19.26
CA MET A 191 9.23 -3.54 -18.64
C MET A 191 9.99 -2.33 -18.06
N ASN A 192 11.11 -2.56 -17.36
CA ASN A 192 11.95 -1.49 -16.80
C ASN A 192 12.52 -0.52 -17.86
N GLN A 193 12.68 -0.94 -19.11
CA GLN A 193 13.16 -0.07 -20.19
C GLN A 193 12.07 0.87 -20.74
N TYR A 194 10.80 0.51 -20.56
CA TYR A 194 9.67 1.19 -21.23
C TYR A 194 8.71 1.90 -20.27
N LEU A 195 8.53 1.36 -19.05
CA LEU A 195 7.48 1.79 -18.13
C LEU A 195 7.57 3.28 -17.77
N ASP A 196 8.75 3.77 -17.39
CA ASP A 196 8.89 5.16 -16.94
C ASP A 196 8.56 6.15 -18.07
N GLY A 197 9.03 5.87 -19.28
CA GLY A 197 8.72 6.68 -20.46
C GLY A 197 7.22 6.71 -20.76
N LEU A 198 6.55 5.56 -20.69
CA LEU A 198 5.12 5.43 -20.97
C LEU A 198 4.24 6.06 -19.87
N ASN A 199 4.53 5.75 -18.61
CA ASN A 199 3.75 6.19 -17.45
C ASN A 199 3.82 7.71 -17.26
N THR A 200 4.96 8.32 -17.58
CA THR A 200 5.15 9.78 -17.52
C THR A 200 4.69 10.47 -18.81
N GLY A 201 4.45 9.72 -19.88
CA GLY A 201 4.16 10.27 -21.20
C GLY A 201 5.38 10.92 -21.87
N THR A 202 6.60 10.66 -21.41
CA THR A 202 7.84 11.17 -22.03
C THR A 202 8.00 10.67 -23.47
N VAL A 203 7.54 9.46 -23.75
CA VAL A 203 7.56 8.84 -25.08
C VAL A 203 6.16 8.81 -25.70
N ASP A 204 6.09 8.75 -27.03
CA ASP A 204 4.82 8.58 -27.74
C ASP A 204 4.32 7.13 -27.59
N PRO A 205 3.12 6.89 -27.01
CA PRO A 205 2.58 5.55 -26.85
C PRO A 205 2.28 4.87 -28.18
N ASP A 206 1.90 5.59 -29.24
CA ASP A 206 1.54 5.00 -30.54
C ASP A 206 2.77 4.37 -31.23
N GLU A 207 3.95 4.92 -30.98
CA GLU A 207 5.21 4.37 -31.47
C GLU A 207 5.85 3.36 -30.51
N THR A 208 5.65 3.54 -29.20
CA THR A 208 6.39 2.81 -28.18
C THR A 208 5.68 1.53 -27.75
N LEU A 209 4.34 1.52 -27.66
CA LEU A 209 3.59 0.32 -27.27
C LEU A 209 3.80 -0.85 -28.25
N PRO A 210 3.84 -0.66 -29.59
CA PRO A 210 4.16 -1.76 -30.51
C PRO A 210 5.54 -2.36 -30.27
N LYS A 211 6.55 -1.53 -29.94
CA LYS A 211 7.92 -1.98 -29.63
C LYS A 211 7.97 -2.73 -28.31
N LEU A 212 7.28 -2.24 -27.28
CA LEU A 212 7.15 -2.93 -26.01
C LEU A 212 6.51 -4.30 -26.20
N LYS A 213 5.41 -4.39 -26.96
CA LYS A 213 4.73 -5.66 -27.22
C LYS A 213 5.66 -6.68 -27.90
N ASP A 214 6.32 -6.30 -28.98
CA ASP A 214 7.29 -7.17 -29.67
C ASP A 214 8.45 -7.62 -28.75
N ALA A 215 8.94 -6.71 -27.89
CA ALA A 215 9.95 -7.05 -26.90
C ALA A 215 9.45 -8.02 -25.83
N LEU A 216 8.21 -7.87 -25.36
CA LEU A 216 7.58 -8.77 -24.39
C LEU A 216 7.33 -10.17 -24.99
N ASP A 217 6.87 -10.24 -26.24
CA ASP A 217 6.67 -11.49 -26.96
C ASP A 217 8.00 -12.27 -27.05
N LYS A 218 9.09 -11.58 -27.41
CA LYS A 218 10.45 -12.17 -27.44
C LYS A 218 10.99 -12.53 -26.05
N ALA A 219 10.56 -11.83 -25.00
CA ALA A 219 10.95 -12.11 -23.63
C ALA A 219 10.25 -13.34 -23.03
N GLY A 220 9.24 -13.89 -23.71
CA GLY A 220 8.51 -15.08 -23.28
C GLY A 220 7.17 -14.80 -22.61
N TYR A 221 6.56 -13.63 -22.87
CA TYR A 221 5.24 -13.26 -22.33
C TYR A 221 4.19 -14.36 -22.52
N ASP A 222 4.08 -14.91 -23.73
CA ASP A 222 3.12 -15.98 -24.04
C ASP A 222 3.30 -17.24 -23.19
N LYS A 223 4.54 -17.59 -22.83
CA LYS A 223 4.82 -18.76 -21.98
C LYS A 223 4.33 -18.52 -20.56
N VAL A 224 4.62 -17.33 -20.01
CA VAL A 224 4.14 -16.93 -18.68
C VAL A 224 2.62 -16.87 -18.65
N LEU A 225 1.99 -16.29 -19.67
CA LEU A 225 0.53 -16.19 -19.77
C LEU A 225 -0.14 -17.57 -19.78
N LYS A 226 0.37 -18.52 -20.58
CA LYS A 226 -0.17 -19.89 -20.64
C LYS A 226 -0.02 -20.63 -19.31
N GLU A 227 1.13 -20.50 -18.65
CA GLU A 227 1.37 -21.13 -17.35
C GLU A 227 0.47 -20.53 -16.27
N MET A 228 0.32 -19.20 -16.24
CA MET A 228 -0.58 -18.52 -15.30
C MET A 228 -2.04 -18.92 -15.52
N GLN A 229 -2.48 -19.01 -16.78
CA GLN A 229 -3.83 -19.47 -17.11
C GLN A 229 -4.05 -20.92 -16.66
N LYS A 230 -3.09 -21.82 -16.91
CA LYS A 230 -3.16 -23.21 -16.45
C LYS A 230 -3.34 -23.29 -14.92
N GLN A 231 -2.50 -22.60 -14.17
CA GLN A 231 -2.59 -22.59 -12.70
C GLN A 231 -3.88 -21.94 -12.21
N TYR A 232 -4.38 -20.94 -12.91
CA TYR A 232 -5.67 -20.33 -12.60
C TYR A 232 -6.85 -21.28 -12.85
N ASP A 233 -6.84 -22.03 -13.95
CA ASP A 233 -7.86 -23.04 -14.25
C ASP A 233 -7.84 -24.20 -13.25
N GLU A 234 -6.67 -24.57 -12.74
CA GLU A 234 -6.52 -25.53 -11.65
C GLU A 234 -7.10 -24.98 -10.33
N PHE A 235 -6.75 -23.73 -9.96
CA PHE A 235 -7.27 -23.05 -8.77
C PHE A 235 -8.80 -22.93 -8.77
N ARG A 236 -9.43 -22.71 -9.91
CA ARG A 236 -10.89 -22.59 -10.02
C ARG A 236 -11.67 -23.88 -9.83
N GLN A 237 -11.00 -25.03 -9.81
CA GLN A 237 -11.64 -26.35 -9.61
C GLN A 237 -11.68 -26.76 -8.14
N GLU A 238 -10.95 -26.07 -7.26
CA GLU A 238 -10.96 -26.26 -5.80
C GLU A 238 -12.14 -25.54 -5.14
#